data_AF-A0A371BX02-F1
#
_entry.id   AF-A0A371BX02-F1
#
_cell.length_a   1.000
_cell.length_b   1.000
_cell.length_c   1.000
_cell.angle_alpha   90.00
_cell.angle_beta   90.00
_cell.angle_gamma   90.00
#
_symmetry.space_group_name_H-M   'P 1'
#
loop_
_entity.id
_entity.type
_entity.pdbx_description
1 polymer ?
#
loop_
_entity_poly.entity_id
_entity_poly.type
_entity_poly.pdbx_seq_one_letter_code
_entity_poly.pdbx_strand_id
1 'polypeptide(L)' 'MNDPRQTARVLLERDIISLEGLWLRYWGNGGSADEFDFDAHLYGIQEAPPFELSVLAWAMEGLDADSPR' A
#
# COMPACT_ATOMS: atom_id res chain seq x y z
N MET A 1 9.46 -10.99 8.46
CA MET A 1 9.26 -9.86 7.54
C MET A 1 7.82 -9.42 7.76
N ASN A 2 7.56 -8.16 8.16
CA ASN A 2 6.18 -7.69 8.31
C ASN A 2 5.49 -7.76 6.94
N ASP A 3 4.26 -8.27 6.90
CA ASP A 3 3.45 -8.26 5.68
C ASP A 3 3.23 -6.81 5.24
N PRO A 4 3.62 -6.40 4.03
CA PRO A 4 3.45 -5.02 3.56
C PRO A 4 1.99 -4.58 3.60
N ARG A 5 1.04 -5.51 3.48
CA ARG A 5 -0.40 -5.22 3.64
C ARG A 5 -0.76 -4.79 5.05
N GLN A 6 -0.08 -5.32 6.07
CA GLN A 6 -0.30 -4.91 7.45
C GLN A 6 0.23 -3.49 7.69
N THR A 7 1.42 -3.18 7.19
CA THR A 7 1.98 -1.83 7.27
C THR A 7 1.10 -0.81 6.55
N ALA A 8 0.62 -1.15 5.35
CA ALA A 8 -0.29 -0.30 4.58
C ALA A 8 -1.55 0.05 5.36
N ARG A 9 -2.21 -0.97 5.95
CA ARG A 9 -3.41 -0.76 6.78
C ARG A 9 -3.15 0.15 7.97
N VAL A 10 -2.00 0.02 8.65
CA VAL A 10 -1.63 0.92 9.75
C VAL A 10 -1.46 2.38 9.27
N LEU A 11 -0.88 2.59 8.08
CA LEU A 11 -0.72 3.93 7.51
C LEU A 11 -2.05 4.57 7.13
N LEU A 12 -2.99 3.77 6.59
CA LEU A 12 -4.35 4.19 6.28
C LEU A 12 -5.15 4.50 7.55
N GLU A 13 -5.09 3.63 8.57
CA GLU A 13 -5.77 3.81 9.86
C GLU A 13 -5.29 5.07 10.60
N ARG A 14 -4.03 5.47 10.37
CA ARG A 14 -3.42 6.66 10.97
C ARG A 14 -3.59 7.94 10.13
N ASP A 15 -4.29 7.87 9.01
CA ASP A 15 -4.47 9.00 8.07
C ASP A 15 -3.12 9.61 7.61
N ILE A 16 -2.07 8.80 7.54
CA ILE A 16 -0.76 9.20 7.01
C ILE A 16 -0.83 9.32 5.48
N ILE A 17 -1.67 8.49 4.86
CA ILE A 17 -1.98 8.51 3.44
C ILE A 17 -3.41 8.02 3.24
N SER A 18 -4.10 8.50 2.20
CA SER A 18 -5.40 7.95 1.78
C SER A 18 -5.21 6.65 0.98
N LEU A 19 -6.28 5.85 0.85
CA LEU A 19 -6.26 4.65 0.01
C LEU A 19 -5.88 4.98 -1.44
N GLU A 20 -6.55 5.99 -2.03
CA GLU A 20 -6.24 6.49 -3.37
C GLU A 20 -4.80 6.99 -3.48
N GLY A 21 -4.30 7.71 -2.47
CA GLY A 21 -2.92 8.20 -2.45
C GLY A 21 -1.90 7.06 -2.43
N LEU A 22 -2.16 6.02 -1.62
CA LEU A 22 -1.31 4.83 -1.58
C LEU A 22 -1.37 4.06 -2.90
N TRP A 23 -2.56 3.91 -3.48
CA TRP A 23 -2.74 3.29 -4.79
C TRP A 23 -1.98 4.03 -5.89
N LEU A 24 -2.04 5.37 -5.93
CA LEU A 24 -1.28 6.18 -6.89
C LEU A 24 0.23 5.99 -6.75
N ARG A 25 0.74 5.89 -5.51
CA ARG A 25 2.16 5.59 -5.28
C ARG A 25 2.52 4.19 -5.72
N TYR A 26 1.67 3.20 -5.44
CA TYR A 26 1.84 1.82 -5.89
C TYR A 26 1.88 1.73 -7.42
N TRP A 27 0.93 2.36 -8.10
CA TRP A 27 0.86 2.42 -9.55
C TRP A 27 2.10 3.11 -10.14
N GLY A 28 2.54 4.22 -9.55
CA GLY A 28 3.76 4.93 -9.94
C GLY A 28 5.05 4.10 -9.76
N ASN A 29 5.05 3.09 -8.90
CA ASN A 29 6.16 2.15 -8.70
C ASN A 29 6.04 0.89 -9.59
N GLY A 30 5.10 0.86 -10.52
CA GLY A 30 4.91 -0.25 -11.47
C GLY A 30 3.87 -1.28 -11.05
N GLY A 31 3.04 -0.97 -10.05
CA GLY A 31 1.92 -1.80 -9.63
C GLY A 31 0.84 -1.83 -10.70
N SER A 32 0.25 -3.01 -10.94
CA SER A 32 -0.65 -3.20 -12.09
C SER A 32 -2.14 -3.32 -11.73
N ALA A 33 -2.45 -3.54 -10.45
CA ALA A 33 -3.81 -3.62 -9.97
C ALA A 33 -4.56 -2.28 -10.10
N ASP A 34 -5.83 -2.34 -10.50
CA ASP A 34 -6.75 -1.21 -10.39
C ASP A 34 -7.06 -0.89 -8.92
N GLU A 35 -7.77 0.20 -8.67
CA GLU A 35 -8.04 0.67 -7.30
C GLU A 35 -8.84 -0.35 -6.47
N PHE A 36 -9.77 -1.09 -7.08
CA PHE A 36 -10.60 -2.08 -6.39
C PHE A 36 -9.83 -3.36 -6.09
N ASP A 37 -9.06 -3.86 -7.07
CA ASP A 37 -8.20 -5.02 -6.88
C ASP A 37 -7.09 -4.72 -5.85
N PHE A 38 -6.56 -3.49 -5.86
CA PHE A 38 -5.61 -3.02 -4.87
C PHE A 38 -6.20 -3.05 -3.44
N ASP A 39 -7.41 -2.54 -3.25
CA ASP A 39 -8.11 -2.61 -1.96
C ASP A 39 -8.33 -4.08 -1.52
N ALA A 40 -8.80 -4.92 -2.44
CA ALA A 40 -9.00 -6.35 -2.19
C ALA A 40 -7.69 -7.06 -1.79
N HIS A 41 -6.56 -6.70 -2.40
CA HIS A 41 -5.24 -7.20 -2.05
C HIS A 41 -4.80 -6.76 -0.65
N LEU A 42 -5.01 -5.49 -0.30
CA LEU A 42 -4.64 -4.94 1.02
C LEU A 42 -5.37 -5.65 2.17
N TYR A 43 -6.65 -5.95 1.99
CA TYR A 43 -7.46 -6.63 3.01
C TYR A 43 -7.43 -8.16 2.91
N GLY A 44 -6.69 -8.71 1.95
CA GLY A 44 -6.55 -10.16 1.78
C GLY A 44 -7.82 -10.84 1.27
N ILE A 45 -8.73 -10.10 0.65
CA ILE A 45 -9.91 -10.62 -0.06
C ILE A 45 -9.46 -11.36 -1.32
N GLN A 46 -8.45 -10.81 -2.01
CA GLN A 46 -7.80 -11.42 -3.15
C GLN A 46 -6.31 -11.58 -2.89
N GLU A 47 -5.73 -12.71 -3.29
CA GLU A 47 -4.30 -12.95 -3.15
C GLU A 47 -3.51 -12.05 -4.11
N ALA A 48 -2.60 -11.26 -3.57
CA ALA A 48 -1.69 -10.44 -4.35
C ALA A 48 -0.47 -11.26 -4.79
N PRO A 49 -0.07 -11.19 -6.06
CA PRO A 49 1.20 -11.76 -6.50
C PRO A 49 2.38 -11.23 -5.66
N PRO A 50 3.44 -12.03 -5.43
CA PRO A 50 4.60 -11.60 -4.64
C PRO A 50 5.28 -10.32 -5.17
N PHE A 51 5.22 -10.10 -6.49
CA PHE A 51 5.70 -8.88 -7.11
C PHE A 51 4.90 -7.65 -6.64
N GLU A 52 3.56 -7.73 -6.64
CA GLU A 52 2.70 -6.63 -6.20
C GLU A 52 2.90 -6.30 -4.72
N LEU A 53 3.17 -7.31 -3.88
CA LEU A 53 3.56 -7.09 -2.48
C LEU A 53 4.89 -6.34 -2.34
N SER A 54 5.81 -6.55 -3.29
CA SER A 54 7.12 -5.86 -3.30
C SER A 54 6.95 -4.41 -3.75
N VAL A 55 6.13 -4.15 -4.77
CA VAL A 55 5.76 -2.80 -5.20
C VAL A 55 5.04 -2.05 -4.08
N LEU A 56 4.12 -2.71 -3.37
CA LEU A 56 3.44 -2.13 -2.21
C LEU A 56 4.45 -1.70 -1.13
N ALA A 57 5.47 -2.52 -0.86
CA ALA A 57 6.52 -2.16 0.09
C ALA A 57 7.26 -0.89 -0.34
N TRP A 58 7.66 -0.77 -1.62
CA TRP A 58 8.30 0.43 -2.17
C TRP A 58 7.40 1.65 -2.13
N ALA A 59 6.11 1.47 -2.42
CA ALA A 59 5.11 2.53 -2.39
C ALA A 59 4.92 3.15 -1.00
N MET A 60 5.30 2.43 0.07
CA MET A 60 5.25 2.93 1.44
C MET A 60 6.58 3.52 1.92
N GLU A 61 7.67 3.40 1.17
CA GLU A 61 8.95 3.99 1.57
C GLU A 61 8.82 5.51 1.76
N GLY A 62 9.35 6.02 2.86
CA GLY A 62 9.23 7.43 3.25
C GLY A 62 7.86 7.85 3.81
N LEU A 63 6.90 6.93 3.98
CA LEU A 63 5.71 7.18 4.81
C LEU A 63 6.05 6.94 6.26
N ASP A 64 6.57 7.97 6.91
CA ASP A 64 6.75 7.95 8.36
C ASP A 64 5.57 8.64 9.03
N ALA A 65 4.97 7.97 10.00
CA ALA A 65 3.93 8.55 10.86
C ALA A 65 4.42 9.74 11.71
N ASP A 66 5.73 10.05 11.65
CA ASP A 66 6.43 11.07 12.42
C ASP A 66 6.96 12.24 11.56
N SER A 67 6.66 12.29 10.25
CA SER A 67 6.98 13.48 9.45
C SER A 67 6.06 14.64 9.82
N PRO A 68 6.57 15.78 10.32
CA PRO A 68 5.74 16.92 10.66
C PRO A 68 5.13 17.51 9.37
N ARG A 69 3.80 17.66 9.37
CA ARG A 69 3.05 18.42 8.35
C ARG A 69 3.49 19.88 8.32
#